data_AF-A0A2U2ECU0-F1
#
_entry.id   AF-A0A2U2ECU0-F1
#
_cell.length_a   1.000
_cell.length_b   1.000
_cell.length_c   1.000
_cell.angle_alpha   90.00
_cell.angle_beta   90.00
_cell.angle_gamma   90.00
#
_symmetry.space_group_name_H-M   'P 1'
#
loop_
_entity.id
_entity.type
_entity.pdbx_description
1 polymer ?
#
loop_
_entity_poly.entity_id
_entity_poly.type
_entity_poly.pdbx_seq_one_letter_code
_entity_poly.pdbx_strand_id
1 'polypeptide(L)'
;MMDQQCIDSIINVISKSNMADLDFLNTEIRPITCEIDEDGKEKHTVHRSLYDYMYSKVELSEAWVAGNLLLFTVFDGYLENKYHLTEGASFREHYNNLPDNTSIEIIEKNCYRIFKIIRNGIQHNLSNVNYNDGSYNISYCHRNTSYALQISKNGVRYLYTLIMNIIKGQIGGMYGKYRTSGHYDGIMYTLYTDMLKEITQISDDIRTSLLAIPNGLKLRAFDRYPVENPTILAEDATFITFHHIENNGTDDISSNQYNYSTDYIYKDYLLPQEIGIITKGKGDSFQERMKSATIRFEKSCIEDKWKLKL
;
A
#
# COMPACT_ATOMS: atom_id res chain seq x y z
N MET A 1 14.95 23.48 5.60
CA MET A 1 14.75 22.02 5.73
C MET A 1 13.89 21.78 6.96
N MET A 2 12.83 20.98 6.84
CA MET A 2 11.88 20.75 7.93
C MET A 2 12.49 19.80 8.98
N ASP A 3 12.40 20.13 10.27
CA ASP A 3 12.90 19.24 11.32
C ASP A 3 12.07 17.94 11.42
N GLN A 4 12.71 16.79 11.73
CA GLN A 4 12.02 15.50 11.82
C GLN A 4 10.92 15.51 12.90
N GLN A 5 11.10 16.22 14.01
CA GLN A 5 10.07 16.34 15.05
C GLN A 5 8.85 17.10 14.53
N CYS A 6 9.05 18.05 13.61
CA CYS A 6 7.96 18.76 12.95
C CYS A 6 7.17 17.82 12.03
N ILE A 7 7.88 17.04 11.19
CA ILE A 7 7.29 15.99 10.34
C ILE A 7 6.44 15.03 11.19
N ASP A 8 7.02 14.50 12.26
CA ASP A 8 6.36 13.54 13.15
C ASP A 8 5.13 14.15 13.84
N SER A 9 5.22 15.42 14.23
CA SER A 9 4.11 16.15 14.86
C SER A 9 2.92 16.33 13.91
N ILE A 10 3.17 16.76 12.66
CA ILE A 10 2.11 16.93 11.65
C ILE A 10 1.48 15.57 11.32
N ILE A 11 2.29 14.53 11.15
CA ILE A 11 1.82 13.15 10.90
C ILE A 11 0.95 12.64 12.05
N ASN A 12 1.32 12.93 13.29
CA ASN A 12 0.53 12.59 14.47
C ASN A 12 -0.82 13.34 14.50
N VAL A 13 -0.85 14.63 14.15
CA VAL A 13 -2.10 15.41 14.02
C VAL A 13 -3.00 14.81 12.95
N ILE A 14 -2.48 14.56 11.75
CA ILE A 14 -3.22 13.94 10.64
C ILE A 14 -3.81 12.60 11.09
N SER A 15 -2.98 11.73 11.70
CA SER A 15 -3.37 10.37 12.11
C SER A 15 -4.44 10.36 13.21
N LYS A 16 -4.53 11.41 14.04
CA LYS A 16 -5.50 11.54 15.14
C LYS A 16 -6.72 12.40 14.80
N SER A 17 -6.76 12.96 13.58
CA SER A 17 -7.88 13.76 13.10
C SER A 17 -8.93 12.91 12.37
N ASN A 18 -10.09 13.52 12.12
CA ASN A 18 -11.13 12.94 11.26
C ASN A 18 -10.70 12.72 9.79
N MET A 19 -9.55 13.25 9.34
CA MET A 19 -8.96 12.89 8.04
C MET A 19 -8.56 11.41 7.99
N ALA A 20 -8.08 10.85 9.11
CA ALA A 20 -7.60 9.47 9.15
C ALA A 20 -8.73 8.42 9.03
N ASP A 21 -9.96 8.77 9.39
CA ASP A 21 -11.13 7.87 9.26
C ASP A 21 -11.65 7.77 7.83
N LEU A 22 -11.32 8.74 6.99
CA LEU A 22 -11.92 8.85 5.66
C LEU A 22 -11.04 8.22 4.58
N ASP A 23 -9.71 8.21 4.72
CA ASP A 23 -8.85 8.10 3.54
C ASP A 23 -7.51 7.34 3.68
N PHE A 24 -7.20 6.65 4.78
CA PHE A 24 -6.02 5.76 4.82
C PHE A 24 -6.41 4.28 4.74
N LEU A 25 -5.57 3.49 4.08
CA LEU A 25 -5.65 2.04 4.02
C LEU A 25 -4.52 1.46 4.86
N ASN A 26 -4.88 0.62 5.83
CA ASN A 26 -3.93 -0.19 6.58
C ASN A 26 -4.02 -1.64 6.10
N THR A 27 -2.88 -2.29 5.98
CA THR A 27 -2.80 -3.74 5.80
C THR A 27 -3.08 -4.41 7.15
N GLU A 28 -4.12 -5.22 7.21
CA GLU A 28 -4.42 -6.04 8.36
C GLU A 28 -3.58 -7.32 8.33
N ILE A 29 -2.85 -7.57 9.42
CA ILE A 29 -2.06 -8.79 9.61
C ILE A 29 -2.79 -9.70 10.59
N ARG A 30 -3.14 -10.90 10.12
CA ARG A 30 -3.85 -11.93 10.88
C ARG A 30 -3.02 -13.21 10.93
N PRO A 31 -2.07 -13.34 11.87
CA PRO A 31 -1.21 -14.51 11.95
C PRO A 31 -2.00 -15.80 12.13
N ILE A 32 -1.49 -16.89 11.56
CA ILE A 32 -2.02 -18.24 11.71
C ILE A 32 -0.95 -19.10 12.38
N THR A 33 -1.34 -19.81 13.44
CA THR A 33 -0.54 -20.90 14.01
C THR A 33 -1.18 -22.23 13.68
N CYS A 34 -0.37 -23.16 13.18
CA CYS A 34 -0.75 -24.52 12.83
C CYS A 34 -0.30 -25.46 13.96
N GLU A 35 -1.22 -26.23 14.52
CA GLU A 35 -0.93 -27.23 15.54
C GLU A 35 -1.47 -28.58 15.08
N ILE A 36 -0.84 -29.67 15.52
CA ILE A 36 -1.39 -31.01 15.35
C ILE A 36 -2.04 -31.37 16.69
N ASP A 37 -3.34 -31.67 16.67
CA ASP A 37 -4.07 -32.08 17.87
C ASP A 37 -3.72 -33.52 18.29
N GLU A 38 -4.26 -33.95 19.43
CA GLU A 38 -4.01 -35.28 20.01
C GLU A 38 -4.47 -36.43 19.09
N ASP A 39 -5.40 -36.17 18.17
CA ASP A 39 -5.91 -37.12 17.18
C ASP A 39 -5.09 -37.10 15.86
N GLY A 40 -4.02 -36.31 15.78
CA GLY A 40 -3.20 -36.16 14.59
C GLY A 40 -3.80 -35.27 13.51
N LYS A 41 -4.84 -34.49 13.81
CA LYS A 41 -5.47 -33.55 12.87
C LYS A 41 -4.83 -32.18 12.97
N GLU A 42 -4.70 -31.54 11.82
CA GLU A 42 -4.21 -30.17 11.75
C GLU A 42 -5.29 -29.19 12.22
N LYS A 43 -4.94 -28.34 13.18
CA LYS A 43 -5.75 -27.27 13.73
C LYS A 43 -5.09 -25.94 13.41
N HIS A 44 -5.86 -25.02 12.83
CA HIS A 44 -5.42 -23.67 12.52
C HIS A 44 -6.04 -22.68 13.50
N THR A 45 -5.21 -21.86 14.15
CA THR A 45 -5.65 -20.77 15.02
C THR A 45 -5.32 -19.44 14.36
N VAL A 46 -6.36 -18.66 14.07
CA VAL A 46 -6.22 -17.30 13.50
C VAL A 46 -6.20 -16.30 14.64
N HIS A 47 -5.12 -15.52 14.73
CA HIS A 47 -4.96 -14.47 15.74
C HIS A 47 -5.52 -13.16 15.22
N ARG A 48 -6.46 -12.56 15.96
CA ARG A 48 -7.08 -11.28 15.63
C ARG A 48 -6.99 -10.32 16.81
N SER A 49 -6.50 -9.11 16.56
CA SER A 49 -6.55 -8.01 17.51
C SER A 49 -7.68 -7.06 17.15
N LEU A 50 -8.52 -6.73 18.12
CA LEU A 50 -9.61 -5.77 17.98
C LEU A 50 -9.27 -4.57 18.84
N TYR A 51 -9.26 -3.39 18.22
CA TYR A 51 -9.03 -2.12 18.91
C TYR A 51 -10.29 -1.27 18.79
N ASP A 52 -10.75 -0.76 19.92
CA ASP A 52 -11.83 0.22 20.00
C ASP A 52 -11.23 1.55 20.47
N TYR A 53 -11.66 2.65 19.86
CA TYR A 53 -11.25 4.00 20.24
C TYR A 53 -12.46 4.72 20.84
N MET A 54 -12.47 4.89 22.16
CA MET A 54 -13.58 5.53 22.90
C MET A 54 -13.50 7.07 22.96
N TYR A 55 -12.67 7.72 22.13
CA TYR A 55 -12.51 9.19 22.13
C TYR A 55 -12.93 9.80 20.79
N SER A 56 -13.54 10.98 20.85
CA SER A 56 -13.77 11.80 19.66
C SER A 56 -12.43 12.25 19.07
N LYS A 57 -12.25 12.05 17.77
CA LYS A 57 -11.07 12.54 17.06
C LYS A 57 -11.05 14.06 17.00
N VAL A 58 -9.86 14.60 16.75
CA VAL A 58 -9.71 16.04 16.52
C VAL A 58 -10.45 16.41 15.24
N GLU A 59 -11.45 17.27 15.34
CA GLU A 59 -12.14 17.81 14.18
C GLU A 59 -11.26 18.87 13.51
N LEU A 60 -10.86 18.61 12.27
CA LEU A 60 -10.32 19.65 11.39
C LEU A 60 -11.50 20.34 10.71
N SER A 61 -11.66 21.65 10.92
CA SER A 61 -12.60 22.47 10.14
C SER A 61 -12.24 22.35 8.66
N GLU A 62 -13.22 22.04 7.80
CA GLU A 62 -12.97 21.71 6.39
C GLU A 62 -11.89 20.61 6.23
N ALA A 63 -12.06 19.50 6.96
CA ALA A 63 -11.08 18.43 7.14
C ALA A 63 -10.34 18.00 5.87
N TRP A 64 -11.02 17.96 4.72
CA TRP A 64 -10.40 17.62 3.45
C TRP A 64 -9.40 18.70 3.00
N VAL A 65 -9.77 19.99 3.05
CA VAL A 65 -8.90 21.12 2.66
C VAL A 65 -7.70 21.20 3.58
N ALA A 66 -7.93 21.29 4.89
CA ALA A 66 -6.87 21.40 5.89
C ALA A 66 -5.95 20.17 5.84
N GLY A 67 -6.52 18.97 5.71
CA GLY A 67 -5.80 17.71 5.60
C GLY A 67 -4.88 17.65 4.39
N ASN A 68 -5.36 18.04 3.21
CA ASN A 68 -4.53 18.11 1.99
C ASN A 68 -3.36 19.07 2.15
N LEU A 69 -3.58 20.25 2.73
CA LEU A 69 -2.52 21.25 2.92
C LEU A 69 -1.46 20.77 3.91
N LEU A 70 -1.86 20.16 5.03
CA LEU A 70 -0.94 19.58 6.01
C LEU A 70 -0.15 18.42 5.42
N LEU A 71 -0.83 17.48 4.76
CA LEU A 71 -0.19 16.29 4.17
C LEU A 71 0.76 16.67 3.03
N PHE A 72 0.41 17.68 2.21
CA PHE A 72 1.32 18.19 1.18
C PHE A 72 2.56 18.82 1.81
N THR A 73 2.37 19.69 2.81
CA THR A 73 3.47 20.39 3.49
C THR A 73 4.48 19.41 4.09
N VAL A 74 4.00 18.37 4.77
CA VAL A 74 4.89 17.36 5.36
C VAL A 74 5.54 16.47 4.31
N PHE A 75 4.84 16.14 3.21
CA PHE A 75 5.42 15.34 2.15
C PHE A 75 6.52 16.10 1.39
N ASP A 76 6.28 17.37 1.10
CA ASP A 76 7.25 18.29 0.49
C ASP A 76 8.51 18.40 1.36
N GLY A 77 8.36 18.71 2.64
CA GLY A 77 9.49 18.78 3.59
C GLY A 77 10.22 17.44 3.77
N TYR A 78 9.50 16.32 3.73
CA TYR A 78 10.11 14.98 3.75
C TYR A 78 11.00 14.75 2.52
N LEU A 79 10.52 15.08 1.32
CA LEU A 79 11.27 14.93 0.07
C LEU A 79 12.48 15.88 0.03
N GLU A 80 12.33 17.12 0.51
CA GLU A 80 13.44 18.06 0.66
C GLU A 80 14.56 17.47 1.52
N ASN A 81 14.21 16.91 2.67
CA ASN A 81 15.18 16.30 3.57
C ASN A 81 15.82 15.05 2.98
N LYS A 82 15.01 14.16 2.40
CA LYS A 82 15.46 12.86 1.86
C LYS A 82 16.42 13.03 0.68
N TYR A 83 16.15 14.01 -0.19
CA TYR A 83 16.90 14.23 -1.42
C TYR A 83 17.76 15.50 -1.42
N HIS A 84 17.89 16.15 -0.27
CA HIS A 84 18.66 17.40 -0.10
C HIS A 84 18.27 18.49 -1.12
N LEU A 85 16.95 18.65 -1.33
CA LEU A 85 16.44 19.65 -2.27
C LEU A 85 16.60 21.07 -1.70
N THR A 86 16.70 22.05 -2.60
CA THR A 86 16.85 23.46 -2.20
C THR A 86 15.55 24.00 -1.59
N GLU A 87 15.62 24.45 -0.35
CA GLU A 87 14.49 25.07 0.35
C GLU A 87 14.03 26.35 -0.35
N GLY A 88 12.71 26.53 -0.46
CA GLY A 88 12.10 27.70 -1.10
C GLY A 88 12.20 27.72 -2.63
N ALA A 89 12.78 26.67 -3.24
CA ALA A 89 12.76 26.49 -4.68
C ALA A 89 11.33 26.25 -5.19
N SER A 90 11.15 26.41 -6.51
CA SER A 90 9.84 26.16 -7.11
C SER A 90 9.53 24.66 -7.13
N PHE A 91 8.24 24.31 -7.11
CA PHE A 91 7.79 22.92 -7.28
C PHE A 91 8.43 22.25 -8.51
N ARG A 92 8.55 22.97 -9.62
CA ARG A 92 9.11 22.44 -10.87
C ARG A 92 10.58 22.06 -10.69
N GLU A 93 11.32 22.86 -9.95
CA GLU A 93 12.72 22.61 -9.62
C GLU A 93 12.87 21.40 -8.70
N HIS A 94 12.06 21.31 -7.64
CA HIS A 94 12.01 20.10 -6.80
C HIS A 94 11.70 18.85 -7.61
N TYR A 95 10.61 18.88 -8.40
CA TYR A 95 10.18 17.75 -9.21
C TYR A 95 11.27 17.25 -10.17
N ASN A 96 11.98 18.17 -10.83
CA ASN A 96 13.04 17.81 -11.78
C ASN A 96 14.25 17.17 -11.09
N ASN A 97 14.48 17.49 -9.81
CA ASN A 97 15.58 16.96 -9.01
C ASN A 97 15.21 15.71 -8.19
N LEU A 98 13.94 15.29 -8.18
CA LEU A 98 13.56 14.00 -7.62
C LEU A 98 14.09 12.85 -8.50
N PRO A 99 14.69 11.79 -7.90
CA PRO A 99 15.18 10.65 -8.66
C PRO A 99 14.03 9.81 -9.23
N ASP A 100 14.37 8.95 -10.19
CA ASP A 100 13.46 8.02 -10.86
C ASP A 100 14.17 6.72 -11.28
N ASN A 101 15.18 6.30 -10.51
CA ASN A 101 15.98 5.10 -10.80
C ASN A 101 15.31 3.81 -10.30
N THR A 102 14.48 3.90 -9.26
CA THR A 102 13.75 2.76 -8.70
C THR A 102 12.23 2.92 -8.82
N SER A 103 11.50 1.82 -8.73
CA SER A 103 10.03 1.84 -8.73
C SER A 103 9.47 2.74 -7.63
N ILE A 104 10.06 2.71 -6.42
CA ILE A 104 9.62 3.55 -5.29
C ILE A 104 9.87 5.03 -5.58
N GLU A 105 11.04 5.39 -6.11
CA GLU A 105 11.35 6.78 -6.49
C GLU A 105 10.37 7.32 -7.55
N ILE A 106 10.01 6.49 -8.53
CA ILE A 106 9.00 6.85 -9.54
C ILE A 106 7.61 7.05 -8.90
N ILE A 107 7.21 6.18 -7.96
CA ILE A 107 5.95 6.35 -7.20
C ILE A 107 5.97 7.68 -6.45
N GLU A 108 7.03 7.97 -5.71
CA GLU A 108 7.20 9.22 -4.96
C GLU A 108 7.04 10.45 -5.86
N LYS A 109 7.75 10.45 -7.00
CA LYS A 109 7.74 11.53 -7.99
C LYS A 109 6.35 11.72 -8.60
N ASN A 110 5.65 10.63 -8.94
CA ASN A 110 4.28 10.70 -9.46
C ASN A 110 3.27 11.17 -8.41
N CYS A 111 3.36 10.67 -7.16
CA CYS A 111 2.53 11.14 -6.05
C CYS A 111 2.72 12.64 -5.81
N TYR A 112 3.96 13.13 -5.80
CA TYR A 112 4.28 14.55 -5.60
C TYR A 112 3.62 15.44 -6.67
N ARG A 113 3.65 14.99 -7.92
CA ARG A 113 3.02 15.68 -9.05
C ARG A 113 1.50 15.71 -8.98
N ILE A 114 0.85 14.57 -8.71
CA ILE A 114 -0.60 14.53 -8.53
C ILE A 114 -1.00 15.47 -7.40
N PHE A 115 -0.26 15.42 -6.30
CA PHE A 115 -0.61 16.15 -5.09
C PHE A 115 -0.43 17.66 -5.23
N LYS A 116 0.54 18.12 -6.03
CA LYS A 116 0.66 19.53 -6.47
C LYS A 116 -0.60 20.04 -7.11
N ILE A 117 -1.20 19.28 -8.02
CA ILE A 117 -2.41 19.71 -8.74
C ILE A 117 -3.55 19.90 -7.74
N ILE A 118 -3.72 18.96 -6.80
CA ILE A 118 -4.73 19.05 -5.74
C ILE A 118 -4.50 20.28 -4.87
N ARG A 119 -3.29 20.43 -4.32
CA ARG A 119 -2.91 21.54 -3.43
C ARG A 119 -3.09 22.90 -4.11
N ASN A 120 -2.67 23.05 -5.35
CA ASN A 120 -2.83 24.30 -6.08
C ASN A 120 -4.29 24.60 -6.43
N GLY A 121 -5.09 23.58 -6.76
CA GLY A 121 -6.53 23.72 -6.92
C GLY A 121 -7.19 24.30 -5.68
N ILE A 122 -6.86 23.74 -4.50
CA ILE A 122 -7.31 24.23 -3.19
C ILE A 122 -6.88 25.67 -2.93
N GLN A 123 -5.61 26.00 -3.15
CA GLN A 123 -5.06 27.30 -2.78
C GLN A 123 -5.48 28.47 -3.67
N HIS A 124 -5.61 28.23 -4.98
CA HIS A 124 -5.94 29.31 -5.90
C HIS A 124 -7.42 29.69 -5.85
N ASN A 125 -8.31 28.70 -5.83
CA ASN A 125 -9.74 28.90 -5.60
C ASN A 125 -10.41 27.55 -5.33
N LEU A 126 -11.07 27.39 -4.18
CA LEU A 126 -11.82 26.18 -3.85
C LEU A 126 -12.89 25.83 -4.90
N SER A 127 -13.43 26.81 -5.65
CA SER A 127 -14.36 26.53 -6.75
C SER A 127 -13.76 25.73 -7.90
N ASN A 128 -12.42 25.62 -7.96
CA ASN A 128 -11.71 24.79 -8.93
C ASN A 128 -11.77 23.29 -8.57
N VAL A 129 -12.18 22.95 -7.36
CA VAL A 129 -12.29 21.58 -6.86
C VAL A 129 -13.77 21.22 -6.76
N ASN A 130 -14.24 20.35 -7.65
CA ASN A 130 -15.63 19.91 -7.69
C ASN A 130 -15.71 18.41 -7.40
N TYR A 131 -16.41 18.05 -6.33
CA TYR A 131 -16.69 16.65 -6.00
C TYR A 131 -18.07 16.26 -6.53
N ASN A 132 -18.12 15.42 -7.55
CA ASN A 132 -19.34 14.93 -8.19
C ASN A 132 -19.24 13.42 -8.41
N ASP A 133 -20.31 12.68 -8.13
CA ASP A 133 -20.44 11.23 -8.38
C ASP A 133 -19.23 10.40 -7.89
N GLY A 134 -18.76 10.68 -6.68
CA GLY A 134 -17.65 9.92 -6.08
C GLY A 134 -16.26 10.30 -6.62
N SER A 135 -16.15 11.34 -7.43
CA SER A 135 -14.89 11.78 -8.06
C SER A 135 -14.59 13.26 -7.82
N TYR A 136 -13.31 13.56 -7.62
CA TYR A 136 -12.77 14.91 -7.57
C TYR A 136 -12.36 15.35 -8.96
N ASN A 137 -12.90 16.49 -9.39
CA ASN A 137 -12.56 17.16 -10.64
C ASN A 137 -11.88 18.48 -10.29
N ILE A 138 -10.60 18.58 -10.61
CA ILE A 138 -9.78 19.75 -10.32
C ILE A 138 -9.33 20.35 -11.63
N SER A 139 -9.73 21.59 -11.91
CA SER A 139 -9.35 22.29 -13.13
C SER A 139 -9.09 23.76 -12.86
N TYR A 140 -7.93 24.25 -13.28
CA TYR A 140 -7.57 25.66 -13.15
C TYR A 140 -6.57 26.09 -14.22
N CYS A 141 -6.53 27.39 -14.52
CA CYS A 141 -5.55 27.98 -15.42
C CYS A 141 -4.59 28.86 -14.63
N HIS A 142 -3.29 28.66 -14.81
CA HIS A 142 -2.25 29.53 -14.25
C HIS A 142 -1.25 29.89 -15.34
N ARG A 143 -1.04 31.20 -15.57
CA ARG A 143 -0.10 31.73 -16.59
C ARG A 143 -0.25 31.03 -17.96
N ASN A 144 -1.48 30.96 -18.47
CA ASN A 144 -1.86 30.30 -19.73
C ASN A 144 -1.61 28.79 -19.81
N THR A 145 -1.27 28.14 -18.68
CA THR A 145 -1.20 26.68 -18.59
C THR A 145 -2.47 26.17 -17.92
N SER A 146 -3.14 25.21 -18.56
CA SER A 146 -4.29 24.51 -18.01
C SER A 146 -3.83 23.29 -17.21
N TYR A 147 -4.30 23.21 -15.97
CA TYR A 147 -4.10 22.09 -15.07
C TYR A 147 -5.42 21.36 -14.93
N ALA A 148 -5.38 20.03 -15.03
CA ALA A 148 -6.55 19.18 -14.87
C ALA A 148 -6.19 17.89 -14.14
N LEU A 149 -7.04 17.48 -13.20
CA LEU A 149 -6.99 16.17 -12.56
C LEU A 149 -8.43 15.69 -12.34
N GLN A 150 -8.74 14.49 -12.82
CA GLN A 150 -9.94 13.76 -12.47
C GLN A 150 -9.53 12.46 -11.79
N ILE A 151 -9.94 12.30 -10.53
CA ILE A 151 -9.56 11.17 -9.68
C ILE A 151 -10.73 10.77 -8.78
N SER A 152 -11.01 9.47 -8.65
CA SER A 152 -12.06 8.99 -7.75
C SER A 152 -11.68 9.20 -6.28
N LYS A 153 -12.68 9.11 -5.38
CA LYS A 153 -12.43 9.08 -3.93
C LYS A 153 -11.49 7.95 -3.53
N ASN A 154 -11.59 6.77 -4.15
CA ASN A 154 -10.67 5.67 -3.90
C ASN A 154 -9.25 5.98 -4.40
N GLY A 155 -9.12 6.66 -5.54
CA GLY A 155 -7.83 7.12 -6.04
C GLY A 155 -7.14 8.07 -5.05
N VAL A 156 -7.89 9.01 -4.48
CA VAL A 156 -7.38 9.92 -3.42
C VAL A 156 -6.96 9.13 -2.17
N ARG A 157 -7.76 8.14 -1.75
CA ARG A 157 -7.43 7.24 -0.64
C ARG A 157 -6.12 6.47 -0.87
N TYR A 158 -5.91 5.94 -2.07
CA TYR A 158 -4.64 5.30 -2.44
C TYR A 158 -3.47 6.29 -2.42
N LEU A 159 -3.64 7.49 -2.99
CA LEU A 159 -2.62 8.54 -2.99
C LEU A 159 -2.16 8.88 -1.57
N TYR A 160 -3.11 9.13 -0.67
CA TYR A 160 -2.81 9.46 0.73
C TYR A 160 -2.12 8.32 1.46
N THR A 161 -2.57 7.08 1.23
CA THR A 161 -1.95 5.87 1.79
C THR A 161 -0.49 5.73 1.33
N LEU A 162 -0.24 5.93 0.02
CA LEU A 162 1.11 5.88 -0.55
C LEU A 162 2.02 6.91 0.12
N ILE A 163 1.58 8.17 0.19
CA ILE A 163 2.35 9.26 0.82
C ILE A 163 2.68 8.93 2.28
N MET A 164 1.70 8.44 3.05
CA MET A 164 1.93 8.06 4.44
C MET A 164 2.92 6.91 4.59
N ASN A 165 2.84 5.90 3.71
CA ASN A 165 3.77 4.78 3.71
C ASN A 165 5.19 5.20 3.31
N ILE A 166 5.33 6.17 2.40
CA ILE A 166 6.61 6.79 2.02
C ILE A 166 7.22 7.51 3.22
N ILE A 167 6.48 8.46 3.82
CA ILE A 167 6.98 9.27 4.94
C ILE A 167 7.38 8.37 6.12
N LYS A 168 6.58 7.35 6.43
CA LYS A 168 6.86 6.42 7.54
C LYS A 168 7.90 5.34 7.21
N GLY A 169 8.27 5.18 5.93
CA GLY A 169 9.17 4.10 5.48
C GLY A 169 8.64 2.68 5.74
N GLN A 170 7.32 2.51 5.83
CA GLN A 170 6.68 1.22 6.14
C GLN A 170 5.23 1.20 5.67
N ILE A 171 4.69 -0.01 5.47
CA ILE A 171 3.26 -0.20 5.18
C ILE A 171 2.44 -0.04 6.47
N GLY A 172 1.45 0.85 6.46
CA GLY A 172 0.49 1.01 7.56
C GLY A 172 -0.18 -0.32 7.93
N GLY A 173 -0.26 -0.62 9.22
CA GLY A 173 -0.86 -1.87 9.74
C GLY A 173 0.07 -3.09 9.74
N MET A 174 1.11 -3.15 8.90
CA MET A 174 2.16 -4.17 9.05
C MET A 174 3.03 -3.85 10.28
N TYR A 175 3.31 -4.84 11.13
CA TYR A 175 4.05 -4.66 12.38
C TYR A 175 5.11 -5.75 12.63
N GLY A 176 6.06 -5.44 13.52
CA GLY A 176 7.06 -6.38 14.02
C GLY A 176 7.82 -7.12 12.92
N LYS A 177 7.99 -8.43 13.12
CA LYS A 177 8.75 -9.32 12.23
C LYS A 177 8.18 -9.40 10.82
N TYR A 178 6.87 -9.19 10.61
CA TYR A 178 6.23 -9.34 9.30
C TYR A 178 6.59 -8.22 8.30
N ARG A 179 7.33 -7.19 8.73
CA ARG A 179 7.80 -6.12 7.87
C ARG A 179 9.05 -6.56 7.10
N THR A 180 8.90 -6.75 5.79
CA THR A 180 10.02 -7.05 4.87
C THR A 180 10.07 -6.00 3.75
N SER A 181 11.24 -5.79 3.13
CA SER A 181 11.35 -4.80 2.04
C SER A 181 10.59 -5.23 0.80
N GLY A 182 10.56 -6.54 0.49
CA GLY A 182 9.78 -7.06 -0.62
C GLY A 182 8.28 -6.86 -0.44
N HIS A 183 7.77 -6.96 0.79
CA HIS A 183 6.36 -6.64 1.08
C HIS A 183 6.09 -5.15 0.92
N TYR A 184 7.01 -4.29 1.36
CA TYR A 184 6.91 -2.85 1.13
C TYR A 184 6.83 -2.53 -0.36
N ASP A 185 7.78 -3.00 -1.16
CA ASP A 185 7.84 -2.73 -2.59
C ASP A 185 6.59 -3.23 -3.33
N GLY A 186 6.18 -4.48 -3.04
CA GLY A 186 5.07 -5.10 -3.73
C GLY A 186 3.70 -4.51 -3.38
N ILE A 187 3.50 -4.11 -2.11
CA ILE A 187 2.26 -3.45 -1.68
C ILE A 187 2.23 -2.01 -2.18
N MET A 188 3.34 -1.27 -2.13
CA MET A 188 3.46 0.08 -2.71
C MET A 188 3.12 0.06 -4.20
N TYR A 189 3.63 -0.93 -4.93
CA TYR A 189 3.33 -1.09 -6.35
C TYR A 189 1.84 -1.37 -6.60
N THR A 190 1.21 -2.28 -5.83
CA THR A 190 -0.24 -2.53 -5.94
C THR A 190 -1.05 -1.27 -5.69
N LEU A 191 -0.83 -0.59 -4.57
CA LEU A 191 -1.52 0.66 -4.20
C LEU A 191 -1.37 1.74 -5.28
N TYR A 192 -0.17 1.87 -5.85
CA TYR A 192 0.09 2.79 -6.96
C TYR A 192 -0.67 2.40 -8.23
N THR A 193 -0.64 1.11 -8.62
CA THR A 193 -1.39 0.67 -9.80
C THR A 193 -2.89 0.80 -9.64
N ASP A 194 -3.42 0.63 -8.43
CA ASP A 194 -4.83 0.85 -8.14
C ASP A 194 -5.18 2.33 -8.16
N MET A 195 -4.34 3.21 -7.58
CA MET A 195 -4.48 4.67 -7.73
C MET A 195 -4.55 5.09 -9.21
N LEU A 196 -3.68 4.54 -10.07
CA LEU A 196 -3.67 4.89 -11.49
C LEU A 196 -4.97 4.55 -12.21
N LYS A 197 -5.63 3.43 -11.87
CA LYS A 197 -6.92 3.04 -12.45
C LYS A 197 -8.04 4.03 -12.10
N GLU A 198 -7.89 4.71 -10.97
CA GLU A 198 -8.85 5.68 -10.45
C GLU A 198 -8.63 7.10 -11.00
N ILE A 199 -7.60 7.32 -11.83
CA ILE A 199 -7.31 8.59 -12.50
C ILE A 199 -7.74 8.48 -13.97
N THR A 200 -8.75 9.25 -14.36
CA THR A 200 -9.24 9.30 -15.75
C THR A 200 -8.66 10.47 -16.54
N GLN A 201 -8.15 11.50 -15.86
CA GLN A 201 -7.55 12.66 -16.50
C GLN A 201 -6.40 13.23 -15.65
N ILE A 202 -5.28 13.54 -16.29
CA ILE A 202 -4.21 14.35 -15.71
C ILE A 202 -3.55 15.24 -16.78
N SER A 203 -3.35 16.52 -16.48
CA SER A 203 -2.64 17.47 -17.34
C SER A 203 -2.04 18.58 -16.50
N ASP A 204 -0.81 18.97 -16.79
CA ASP A 204 -0.10 20.08 -16.15
C ASP A 204 1.02 20.64 -17.04
N ASP A 205 1.85 21.52 -16.48
CA ASP A 205 3.06 22.11 -17.09
C ASP A 205 4.22 21.12 -17.31
N ILE A 206 4.04 19.85 -16.93
CA ILE A 206 5.07 18.83 -17.00
C ILE A 206 4.83 17.92 -18.21
N ARG A 207 3.73 17.15 -18.19
CA ARG A 207 3.35 16.16 -19.22
C ARG A 207 1.83 15.92 -19.17
N THR A 208 1.30 15.10 -20.07
CA THR A 208 -0.11 14.64 -20.03
C THR A 208 -0.29 13.25 -19.42
N SER A 209 0.80 12.59 -19.02
CA SER A 209 0.77 11.26 -18.40
C SER A 209 1.79 11.15 -17.26
N LEU A 210 1.53 10.25 -16.31
CA LEU A 210 2.47 9.90 -15.24
C LEU A 210 3.60 9.00 -15.77
N LEU A 211 4.70 8.91 -15.03
CA LEU A 211 5.81 8.01 -15.37
C LEU A 211 5.38 6.55 -15.21
N ALA A 212 5.73 5.72 -16.19
CA ALA A 212 5.46 4.28 -16.14
C ALA A 212 6.47 3.58 -15.24
N ILE A 213 6.01 2.55 -14.53
CA ILE A 213 6.87 1.66 -13.73
C ILE A 213 6.82 0.29 -14.39
N PRO A 214 7.91 -0.17 -15.02
CA PRO A 214 7.92 -1.48 -15.64
C PRO A 214 8.00 -2.59 -14.59
N ASN A 215 7.20 -3.63 -14.77
CA ASN A 215 7.38 -4.96 -14.15
C ASN A 215 7.48 -5.01 -12.61
N GLY A 216 6.64 -4.24 -11.89
CA GLY A 216 6.53 -4.40 -10.43
C GLY A 216 5.78 -5.68 -10.03
N LEU A 217 6.22 -6.31 -8.93
CA LEU A 217 5.51 -7.41 -8.30
C LEU A 217 4.27 -6.86 -7.57
N LYS A 218 3.08 -7.40 -7.84
CA LYS A 218 1.86 -7.01 -7.14
C LYS A 218 1.62 -7.91 -5.94
N LEU A 219 1.61 -7.32 -4.75
CA LEU A 219 1.17 -7.98 -3.52
C LEU A 219 -0.14 -7.38 -3.04
N ARG A 220 -1.13 -8.20 -2.67
CA ARG A 220 -2.41 -7.71 -2.14
C ARG A 220 -2.17 -6.89 -0.87
N ALA A 221 -2.82 -5.73 -0.79
CA ALA A 221 -2.50 -4.69 0.20
C ALA A 221 -3.40 -4.71 1.46
N PHE A 222 -4.51 -5.45 1.46
CA PHE A 222 -5.56 -5.29 2.47
C PHE A 222 -5.43 -6.27 3.63
N ASP A 223 -5.68 -7.57 3.41
CA ASP A 223 -5.56 -8.58 4.47
C ASP A 223 -4.50 -9.62 4.12
N ARG A 224 -3.58 -9.85 5.06
CA ARG A 224 -2.54 -10.88 4.92
C ARG A 224 -2.49 -11.79 6.14
N TYR A 225 -2.26 -13.07 5.87
CA TYR A 225 -2.29 -14.14 6.87
C TYR A 225 -0.94 -14.84 6.95
N PRO A 226 0.02 -14.31 7.74
CA PRO A 226 1.30 -14.99 7.96
C PRO A 226 1.12 -16.28 8.75
N VAL A 227 1.53 -17.42 8.16
CA VAL A 227 1.57 -18.72 8.81
C VAL A 227 2.92 -18.87 9.51
N GLU A 228 2.91 -18.96 10.84
CA GLU A 228 4.15 -18.91 11.63
C GLU A 228 4.94 -20.21 11.62
N ASN A 229 4.25 -21.34 11.46
CA ASN A 229 4.81 -22.68 11.47
C ASN A 229 4.12 -23.54 10.41
N PRO A 230 4.30 -23.22 9.12
CA PRO A 230 3.59 -23.90 8.05
C PRO A 230 3.99 -25.37 7.94
N THR A 231 3.01 -26.22 7.64
CA THR A 231 3.23 -27.66 7.41
C THR A 231 4.00 -27.89 6.11
N ILE A 232 5.27 -28.31 6.21
CA ILE A 232 6.11 -28.66 5.06
C ILE A 232 5.75 -30.06 4.58
N LEU A 233 5.36 -30.18 3.32
CA LEU A 233 4.99 -31.46 2.70
C LEU A 233 6.15 -32.08 1.92
N ALA A 234 6.97 -31.25 1.27
CA ALA A 234 8.15 -31.69 0.54
C ALA A 234 9.17 -30.55 0.44
N GLU A 235 10.45 -30.90 0.50
CA GLU A 235 11.56 -29.99 0.25
C GLU A 235 12.65 -30.73 -0.53
N ASP A 236 13.07 -30.16 -1.67
CA ASP A 236 14.17 -30.66 -2.48
C ASP A 236 15.21 -29.55 -2.74
N ALA A 237 16.17 -29.79 -3.64
CA ALA A 237 17.22 -28.81 -3.94
C ALA A 237 16.69 -27.52 -4.58
N THR A 238 15.54 -27.56 -5.24
CA THR A 238 14.98 -26.48 -6.06
C THR A 238 13.72 -25.88 -5.43
N PHE A 239 12.89 -26.68 -4.77
CA PHE A 239 11.58 -26.27 -4.30
C PHE A 239 11.35 -26.57 -2.82
N ILE A 240 10.43 -25.80 -2.24
CA ILE A 240 9.75 -26.12 -0.99
C ILE A 240 8.24 -26.06 -1.20
N THR A 241 7.52 -27.04 -0.65
CA THR A 241 6.06 -27.16 -0.78
C THR A 241 5.42 -27.21 0.60
N PHE A 242 4.44 -26.34 0.83
CA PHE A 242 3.63 -26.29 2.04
C PHE A 242 2.21 -26.74 1.76
N HIS A 243 1.49 -27.15 2.82
CA HIS A 243 0.03 -27.18 2.80
C HIS A 243 -0.51 -25.76 2.59
N HIS A 244 -1.47 -25.58 1.67
CA HIS A 244 -2.05 -24.28 1.39
C HIS A 244 -3.27 -24.00 2.26
N ILE A 245 -3.25 -22.85 2.94
CA ILE A 245 -4.37 -22.37 3.74
C ILE A 245 -5.06 -21.27 2.93
N GLU A 246 -6.23 -21.60 2.40
CA GLU A 246 -7.06 -20.64 1.67
C GLU A 246 -7.93 -19.86 2.66
N ASN A 247 -7.80 -18.53 2.63
CA ASN A 247 -8.55 -17.61 3.48
C ASN A 247 -9.71 -16.94 2.73
N ASN A 248 -9.77 -17.09 1.41
CA ASN A 248 -10.84 -16.56 0.58
C ASN A 248 -12.06 -17.49 0.55
N GLY A 249 -13.24 -16.94 0.25
CA GLY A 249 -14.47 -17.72 0.05
C GLY A 249 -14.53 -18.50 -1.28
N THR A 250 -13.44 -18.47 -2.05
CA THR A 250 -13.32 -19.05 -3.39
C THR A 250 -11.86 -19.38 -3.69
N ASP A 251 -11.62 -20.35 -4.55
CA ASP A 251 -10.31 -20.70 -5.10
C ASP A 251 -10.13 -20.17 -6.55
N ASP A 252 -11.07 -19.36 -7.03
CA ASP A 252 -10.99 -18.65 -8.30
C ASP A 252 -10.29 -17.30 -8.13
N ILE A 253 -9.04 -17.24 -8.58
CA ILE A 253 -8.17 -16.05 -8.49
C ILE A 253 -8.72 -14.88 -9.31
N SER A 254 -9.58 -15.13 -10.30
CA SER A 254 -10.22 -14.08 -11.10
C SER A 254 -11.41 -13.42 -10.41
N SER A 255 -11.90 -14.01 -9.31
CA SER A 255 -13.05 -13.51 -8.57
C SER A 255 -12.68 -12.26 -7.75
N ASN A 256 -13.60 -11.30 -7.71
CA ASN A 256 -13.52 -10.15 -6.81
C ASN A 256 -13.62 -10.53 -5.31
N GLN A 257 -13.87 -11.80 -5.00
CA GLN A 257 -13.82 -12.35 -3.63
C GLN A 257 -12.44 -12.90 -3.26
N TYR A 258 -11.48 -12.93 -4.20
CA TYR A 258 -10.12 -13.43 -4.00
C TYR A 258 -9.14 -12.31 -3.62
N ASN A 259 -9.38 -11.72 -2.44
CA ASN A 259 -8.71 -10.49 -2.00
C ASN A 259 -7.69 -10.68 -0.86
N TYR A 260 -7.63 -11.88 -0.27
CA TYR A 260 -6.74 -12.20 0.84
C TYR A 260 -5.53 -13.00 0.37
N SER A 261 -4.40 -12.83 1.05
CA SER A 261 -3.17 -13.60 0.78
C SER A 261 -2.67 -14.28 2.05
N THR A 262 -2.18 -15.51 1.91
CA THR A 262 -1.53 -16.29 2.95
C THR A 262 -0.02 -16.26 2.76
N ASP A 263 0.70 -15.73 3.73
CA ASP A 263 2.16 -15.62 3.68
C ASP A 263 2.78 -16.74 4.52
N TYR A 264 3.95 -17.24 4.13
CA TYR A 264 4.54 -18.44 4.73
C TYR A 264 5.87 -18.10 5.40
N ILE A 265 5.95 -18.28 6.72
CA ILE A 265 7.24 -18.17 7.42
C ILE A 265 8.05 -19.44 7.18
N TYR A 266 9.19 -19.29 6.51
CA TYR A 266 10.15 -20.34 6.29
C TYR A 266 11.52 -19.89 6.77
N LYS A 267 12.00 -20.50 7.86
CA LYS A 267 13.21 -20.05 8.56
C LYS A 267 13.08 -18.56 8.89
N ASP A 268 13.98 -17.73 8.37
CA ASP A 268 14.01 -16.29 8.61
C ASP A 268 13.30 -15.48 7.51
N TYR A 269 12.49 -16.11 6.66
CA TYR A 269 11.83 -15.45 5.52
C TYR A 269 10.32 -15.49 5.63
N LEU A 270 9.66 -14.40 5.24
CA LEU A 270 8.21 -14.33 5.01
C LEU A 270 7.95 -14.37 3.51
N LEU A 271 7.52 -15.52 3.01
CA LEU A 271 7.28 -15.74 1.58
C LEU A 271 5.83 -15.35 1.23
N PRO A 272 5.59 -14.34 0.38
CA PRO A 272 4.23 -13.94 0.04
C PRO A 272 3.56 -14.95 -0.89
N GLN A 273 2.25 -15.17 -0.74
CA GLN A 273 1.49 -16.09 -1.60
C GLN A 273 1.74 -15.88 -3.10
N GLU A 274 1.86 -14.62 -3.51
CA GLU A 274 1.89 -14.18 -4.90
C GLU A 274 3.15 -14.61 -5.67
N ILE A 275 4.22 -15.03 -4.97
CA ILE A 275 5.41 -15.63 -5.62
C ILE A 275 5.37 -17.17 -5.61
N GLY A 276 4.35 -17.76 -4.99
CA GLY A 276 4.15 -19.20 -4.92
C GLY A 276 3.21 -19.71 -6.01
N ILE A 277 3.32 -21.00 -6.31
CA ILE A 277 2.44 -21.70 -7.25
C ILE A 277 1.46 -22.54 -6.43
N ILE A 278 0.19 -22.15 -6.42
CA ILE A 278 -0.89 -22.89 -5.75
C ILE A 278 -1.38 -24.02 -6.66
N THR A 279 -1.41 -25.23 -6.12
CA THR A 279 -2.05 -26.39 -6.75
C THR A 279 -3.28 -26.77 -5.95
N LYS A 280 -4.46 -26.66 -6.58
CA LYS A 280 -5.74 -27.05 -5.98
C LYS A 280 -5.77 -28.55 -5.71
N GLY A 281 -6.40 -28.95 -4.60
CA GLY A 281 -6.71 -30.34 -4.32
C GLY A 281 -7.78 -30.91 -5.25
N LYS A 282 -8.10 -32.20 -5.05
CA LYS A 282 -9.16 -32.90 -5.80
C LYS A 282 -10.52 -32.70 -5.14
N GLY A 283 -11.58 -32.58 -5.93
CA GLY A 283 -12.96 -32.52 -5.46
C GLY A 283 -13.86 -31.60 -6.29
N ASP A 284 -15.17 -31.82 -6.20
CA ASP A 284 -16.16 -31.04 -6.95
C ASP A 284 -16.52 -29.75 -6.20
N SER A 285 -16.49 -29.79 -4.88
CA SER A 285 -16.75 -28.62 -4.03
C SER A 285 -15.46 -27.84 -3.71
N PHE A 286 -15.62 -26.54 -3.45
CA PHE A 286 -14.54 -25.68 -2.94
C PHE A 286 -13.89 -26.29 -1.68
N GLN A 287 -14.71 -26.76 -0.72
CA GLN A 287 -14.24 -27.33 0.54
C GLN A 287 -13.38 -28.58 0.34
N GLU A 288 -13.70 -29.44 -0.62
CA GLU A 288 -12.89 -30.62 -0.93
C GLU A 288 -11.54 -30.24 -1.54
N ARG A 289 -11.55 -29.30 -2.48
CA ARG A 289 -10.32 -28.83 -3.14
C ARG A 289 -9.35 -28.18 -2.16
N MET A 290 -9.85 -27.48 -1.14
CA MET A 290 -8.98 -26.80 -0.17
C MET A 290 -8.30 -27.75 0.82
N LYS A 291 -8.89 -28.91 1.15
CA LYS A 291 -8.31 -29.87 2.10
C LYS A 291 -6.93 -30.38 1.70
N SER A 292 -6.67 -30.49 0.40
CA SER A 292 -5.41 -31.01 -0.16
C SER A 292 -4.71 -30.00 -1.07
N ALA A 293 -5.07 -28.72 -0.96
CA ALA A 293 -4.37 -27.68 -1.70
C ALA A 293 -2.93 -27.52 -1.18
N THR A 294 -2.01 -27.23 -2.09
CA THR A 294 -0.59 -27.03 -1.78
C THR A 294 -0.11 -25.74 -2.40
N ILE A 295 0.96 -25.18 -1.84
CA ILE A 295 1.66 -24.05 -2.43
C ILE A 295 3.15 -24.37 -2.49
N ARG A 296 3.74 -24.15 -3.66
CA ARG A 296 5.14 -24.44 -3.93
C ARG A 296 5.91 -23.16 -4.24
N PHE A 297 7.08 -23.02 -3.63
CA PHE A 297 8.01 -21.91 -3.85
C PHE A 297 9.33 -22.43 -4.43
N GLU A 298 9.86 -21.70 -5.40
CA GLU A 298 11.24 -21.89 -5.85
C GLU A 298 12.21 -21.31 -4.81
N LYS A 299 13.26 -22.07 -4.48
CA LYS A 299 14.30 -21.62 -3.55
C LYS A 299 15.09 -20.42 -4.07
N SER A 300 15.16 -20.24 -5.39
CA SER A 300 15.73 -19.05 -6.03
C SER A 300 14.97 -17.75 -5.67
N CYS A 301 13.67 -17.85 -5.36
CA CYS A 301 12.84 -16.71 -4.96
C CYS A 301 12.99 -16.33 -3.48
N ILE A 302 13.71 -17.12 -2.68
CA ILE A 302 14.01 -16.85 -1.27
C ILE A 302 15.17 -15.87 -1.18
N GLU A 303 14.84 -14.61 -1.43
CA GLU A 303 15.78 -13.48 -1.47
C GLU A 303 15.77 -12.69 -0.16
N ASP A 304 16.84 -11.92 0.10
CA ASP A 304 16.99 -11.07 1.29
C ASP A 304 15.85 -10.07 1.48
N LYS A 305 15.16 -9.67 0.40
CA LYS A 305 14.01 -8.76 0.48
C LYS A 305 12.82 -9.36 1.27
N TRP A 306 12.77 -10.68 1.41
CA TRP A 306 11.74 -11.40 2.18
C TRP A 306 12.17 -11.70 3.61
N LYS A 307 13.39 -11.32 4.01
CA LYS A 307 13.91 -11.64 5.33
C LYS A 307 13.14 -10.87 6.41
N LEU A 308 12.72 -11.60 7.44
CA LEU A 308 12.09 -11.05 8.63
C LEU A 308 13.07 -10.10 9.33
N LYS A 309 12.57 -8.95 9.81
CA LYS A 309 13.36 -8.09 10.70
C LYS A 309 13.37 -8.71 12.10
N LEU A 310 14.56 -9.07 12.57
CA LEU A 310 14.83 -9.46 13.97
C LEU A 310 14.67 -8.25 14.89
#